data_AF-A0A1W2D3G8-F1
#
_entry.id   AF-A0A1W2D3G8-F1
#
_cell.length_a   1.000
_cell.length_b   1.000
_cell.length_c   1.000
_cell.angle_alpha   90.00
_cell.angle_beta   90.00
_cell.angle_gamma   90.00
#
_symmetry.space_group_name_H-M   'P 1'
#
loop_
_entity.id
_entity.type
_entity.pdbx_description
1 polymer ?
#
loop_
_entity_poly.entity_id
_entity_poly.type
_entity_poly.pdbx_seq_one_letter_code
_entity_poly.pdbx_strand_id
1 'polypeptide(L)'
;MNKFLFTLSCCFWNASLNAQSKLGSDVYTSDKGDGTFKNPILWGDWPDPDIIRVGDYFYFVSTSMHYVPGSPILKSKDLVNWEMGGYALDRYDEDPRFDMNGGTMYLNGSWANTIRHH
;
A
#
# COMPACT_ATOMS: atom_id res chain seq x y z
N MET A 1 0.91 -67.69 -38.31
CA MET A 1 1.24 -68.16 -36.95
C MET A 1 1.80 -66.98 -36.17
N ASN A 2 1.04 -66.47 -35.18
CA ASN A 2 1.50 -65.65 -34.02
C ASN A 2 2.25 -64.32 -34.28
N LYS A 3 1.93 -63.16 -33.72
CA LYS A 3 1.09 -62.75 -32.59
C LYS A 3 0.87 -61.22 -32.66
N PHE A 4 -0.32 -60.81 -32.22
CA PHE A 4 -0.68 -59.55 -31.57
C PHE A 4 0.45 -58.56 -31.21
N LEU A 5 0.26 -57.29 -31.57
CA LEU A 5 0.64 -56.15 -30.72
C LEU A 5 -0.51 -55.15 -30.68
N PHE A 6 -1.10 -55.02 -29.50
CA PHE A 6 -2.12 -54.05 -29.11
C PHE A 6 -1.57 -52.62 -29.26
N THR A 7 -2.23 -51.78 -30.06
CA THR A 7 -2.09 -50.32 -29.98
C THR A 7 -2.82 -49.85 -28.74
N LEU A 8 -2.06 -49.58 -27.68
CA LEU A 8 -2.57 -49.01 -26.43
C LEU A 8 -2.89 -47.53 -26.65
N SER A 9 -4.17 -47.22 -26.46
CA SER A 9 -4.73 -45.90 -26.20
C SER A 9 -3.84 -45.06 -25.29
N CYS A 10 -3.57 -43.82 -25.70
CA CYS A 10 -3.43 -42.71 -24.78
C CYS A 10 -3.83 -41.43 -25.52
N CYS A 11 -5.12 -41.10 -25.43
CA CYS A 11 -5.60 -39.74 -25.61
C CYS A 11 -4.90 -38.84 -24.58
N PHE A 12 -3.74 -38.28 -24.93
CA PHE A 12 -3.16 -37.18 -24.17
C PHE A 12 -3.95 -35.92 -24.52
N TRP A 13 -5.03 -35.77 -23.77
CA TRP A 13 -5.84 -34.58 -23.63
C TRP A 13 -4.90 -33.41 -23.30
N ASN A 14 -4.70 -32.50 -24.25
CA ASN A 14 -4.10 -31.19 -23.99
C ASN A 14 -5.11 -30.37 -23.17
N ALA A 15 -5.16 -30.63 -21.88
CA ALA A 15 -5.67 -29.67 -20.92
C ALA A 15 -4.54 -28.66 -20.70
N SER A 16 -4.59 -27.54 -21.44
CA SER A 16 -3.78 -26.36 -21.12
C SER A 16 -3.97 -26.03 -19.64
N LEU A 17 -2.86 -26.02 -18.89
CA LEU A 17 -2.80 -25.49 -17.54
C LEU A 17 -3.19 -24.00 -17.57
N ASN A 18 -4.48 -23.71 -17.39
CA ASN A 18 -4.95 -22.41 -16.91
C ASN A 18 -5.27 -22.53 -15.42
N ALA A 19 -4.23 -22.84 -14.64
CA ALA A 19 -4.29 -22.82 -13.19
C ALA A 19 -3.07 -22.04 -12.66
N GLN A 20 -2.94 -20.79 -13.08
CA GLN A 20 -2.31 -19.80 -12.20
C GLN A 20 -3.35 -19.48 -11.13
N SER A 21 -3.34 -20.29 -10.06
CA SER A 21 -4.02 -19.93 -8.82
C SER A 21 -3.45 -18.59 -8.37
N LYS A 22 -4.34 -17.61 -8.29
CA LYS A 22 -4.12 -16.34 -7.61
C LYS A 22 -3.63 -16.69 -6.21
N LEU A 23 -2.32 -16.61 -5.98
CA LEU A 23 -1.73 -16.72 -4.65
C LEU A 23 -2.15 -15.46 -3.91
N GLY A 24 -3.40 -15.44 -3.45
CA GLY A 24 -3.95 -14.34 -2.68
C GLY A 24 -3.19 -14.32 -1.38
N SER A 25 -2.25 -13.40 -1.25
CA SER A 25 -1.75 -13.02 0.06
C SER A 25 -2.95 -12.63 0.92
N ASP A 26 -3.05 -13.13 2.16
CA ASP A 26 -4.05 -12.75 3.17
C ASP A 26 -3.86 -11.30 3.66
N VAL A 27 -3.58 -10.38 2.73
CA VAL A 27 -3.38 -8.96 2.99
C VAL A 27 -4.75 -8.30 2.99
N TYR A 28 -5.02 -7.50 4.02
CA TYR A 28 -6.27 -6.76 4.11
C TYR A 28 -6.44 -5.84 2.90
N THR A 29 -7.59 -5.95 2.23
CA THR A 29 -8.03 -5.02 1.17
C THR A 29 -9.36 -4.41 1.57
N SER A 30 -9.47 -3.09 1.49
CA SER A 30 -10.71 -2.34 1.73
C SER A 30 -11.63 -2.38 0.50
N ASP A 31 -11.07 -2.38 -0.70
CA ASP A 31 -11.80 -2.54 -1.96
C ASP A 31 -12.27 -3.99 -2.14
N LYS A 32 -13.57 -4.17 -2.46
CA LYS A 32 -14.18 -5.48 -2.73
C LYS A 32 -14.20 -5.84 -4.22
N GLY A 33 -13.85 -4.92 -5.12
CA GLY A 33 -13.83 -5.12 -6.56
C GLY A 33 -15.21 -5.17 -7.23
N ASP A 34 -16.28 -4.87 -6.49
CA ASP A 34 -17.67 -4.86 -6.96
C ASP A 34 -18.29 -3.45 -6.99
N GLY A 35 -17.45 -2.42 -6.92
CA GLY A 35 -17.86 -1.02 -6.78
C GLY A 35 -18.23 -0.60 -5.36
N THR A 36 -18.05 -1.49 -4.37
CA THR A 36 -18.21 -1.19 -2.95
C THR A 36 -16.90 -1.38 -2.18
N PHE A 37 -16.84 -0.83 -0.97
CA PHE A 37 -15.69 -0.96 -0.07
C PHE A 37 -16.12 -1.43 1.32
N LYS A 38 -15.15 -1.75 2.17
CA LYS A 38 -15.32 -1.97 3.61
C LYS A 38 -14.34 -1.12 4.40
N ASN A 39 -14.74 -0.75 5.61
CA ASN A 39 -13.87 -0.08 6.56
C ASN A 39 -13.02 -1.09 7.37
N PRO A 40 -11.85 -0.66 7.87
CA PRO A 40 -11.20 0.64 7.60
C PRO A 40 -10.60 0.73 6.19
N ILE A 41 -10.63 1.92 5.55
CA ILE A 41 -10.08 2.09 4.18
C ILE A 41 -8.56 1.87 4.10
N LEU A 42 -7.84 2.17 5.18
CA LEU A 42 -6.42 1.91 5.38
C LEU A 42 -6.26 1.15 6.69
N TRP A 43 -5.69 -0.05 6.63
CA TRP A 43 -5.39 -0.86 7.82
C TRP A 43 -3.94 -0.65 8.24
N GLY A 44 -3.66 0.54 8.78
CA GLY A 44 -2.33 0.96 9.23
C GLY A 44 -2.41 2.20 10.10
N ASP A 45 -1.27 2.63 10.61
CA ASP A 45 -1.16 3.85 11.43
C ASP A 45 -1.06 5.08 10.53
N TRP A 46 -2.17 5.80 10.42
CA TRP A 46 -2.28 7.03 9.63
C TRP A 46 -2.98 8.15 10.43
N PRO A 47 -2.36 8.66 11.50
CA PRO A 47 -2.96 9.65 12.39
C PRO A 47 -3.05 11.05 11.76
N ASP A 48 -3.97 11.85 12.30
CA ASP A 48 -4.22 13.26 11.94
C ASP A 48 -4.30 13.54 10.42
N PRO A 49 -5.21 12.86 9.69
CA PRO A 49 -5.29 13.02 8.25
C PRO A 49 -5.82 14.39 7.82
N ASP A 50 -5.14 15.04 6.89
CA ASP A 50 -5.67 16.17 6.11
C ASP A 50 -5.70 15.79 4.62
N ILE A 51 -6.85 15.98 3.97
CA ILE A 51 -7.13 15.46 2.63
C ILE A 51 -7.58 16.59 1.71
N ILE A 52 -6.97 16.68 0.53
CA ILE A 52 -7.37 17.60 -0.55
C ILE A 52 -7.57 16.85 -1.86
N ARG A 53 -8.21 17.49 -2.84
CA ARG A 53 -8.31 16.99 -4.22
C ARG A 53 -7.65 17.95 -5.20
N VAL A 54 -6.84 17.44 -6.11
CA VAL A 54 -6.24 18.18 -7.23
C VAL A 54 -6.46 17.37 -8.50
N GLY A 55 -7.31 17.89 -9.40
CA GLY A 55 -7.74 17.17 -10.60
C GLY A 55 -8.42 15.84 -10.26
N ASP A 56 -7.90 14.74 -10.79
CA ASP A 56 -8.44 13.39 -10.63
C ASP A 56 -7.89 12.65 -9.40
N TYR A 57 -7.02 13.28 -8.61
CA TYR A 57 -6.39 12.66 -7.45
C TYR A 57 -6.80 13.34 -6.15
N PHE A 58 -7.02 12.52 -5.14
CA PHE A 58 -7.03 12.91 -3.75
C PHE A 58 -5.64 12.71 -3.17
N TYR A 59 -5.22 13.67 -2.34
CA TYR A 59 -3.97 13.63 -1.60
C TYR A 59 -4.29 13.64 -0.11
N PHE A 60 -3.56 12.85 0.64
CA PHE A 60 -3.71 12.64 2.07
C PHE A 60 -2.34 12.88 2.70
N VAL A 61 -2.24 13.69 3.74
CA VAL A 61 -1.04 13.81 4.58
C VAL A 61 -1.35 13.32 5.99
N SER A 62 -0.37 12.71 6.65
CA SER A 62 -0.51 12.19 8.02
C SER A 62 0.68 12.53 8.91
N THR A 63 0.47 12.48 10.21
CA THR A 63 1.48 12.68 11.26
C THR A 63 2.55 11.58 11.25
N SER A 64 3.82 11.94 11.45
CA SER A 64 4.93 10.97 11.59
C SER A 64 5.80 11.19 12.82
N MET A 65 5.51 12.19 13.66
CA MET A 65 6.33 12.55 14.82
C MET A 65 7.82 12.63 14.47
N HIS A 66 8.65 11.79 15.08
CA HIS A 66 10.11 11.77 14.98
C HIS A 66 10.62 10.84 13.88
N TYR A 67 9.72 10.14 13.16
CA TYR A 67 10.10 9.31 12.02
C TYR A 67 10.51 10.19 10.84
N VAL A 68 11.62 9.82 10.20
CA VAL A 68 12.15 10.43 8.97
C VAL A 68 12.43 9.33 7.92
N PRO A 69 12.11 9.55 6.63
CA PRO A 69 11.39 10.71 6.10
C PRO A 69 9.98 10.83 6.70
N GLY A 70 9.55 12.08 6.95
CA GLY A 70 8.39 12.43 7.75
C GLY A 70 7.26 13.07 6.95
N SER A 71 6.10 13.24 7.59
CA SER A 71 4.87 13.74 6.97
C SER A 71 4.53 12.98 5.67
N PRO A 72 4.23 11.66 5.76
CA PRO A 72 3.93 10.86 4.59
C PRO A 72 2.71 11.41 3.85
N ILE A 73 2.80 11.39 2.53
CA ILE A 73 1.73 11.77 1.60
C ILE A 73 1.28 10.53 0.85
N LEU A 74 -0.02 10.26 0.81
CA LEU A 74 -0.63 9.27 -0.08
C LEU A 74 -1.42 9.96 -1.18
N LYS A 75 -1.63 9.23 -2.28
CA LYS A 75 -2.55 9.62 -3.35
C LYS A 75 -3.53 8.50 -3.67
N SER A 76 -4.73 8.87 -4.09
CA SER A 76 -5.79 7.95 -4.51
C SER A 76 -6.67 8.60 -5.58
N LYS A 77 -7.33 7.81 -6.42
CA LYS A 77 -8.37 8.32 -7.34
C LYS A 77 -9.79 8.14 -6.81
N ASP A 78 -9.98 7.28 -5.81
CA ASP A 78 -11.29 6.79 -5.38
C ASP A 78 -11.52 6.85 -3.87
N LEU A 79 -10.58 7.41 -3.10
CA LEU A 79 -10.58 7.49 -1.63
C LEU A 79 -10.48 6.13 -0.90
N VAL A 80 -10.34 5.02 -1.63
CA VAL A 80 -10.30 3.66 -1.06
C VAL A 80 -8.92 3.05 -1.29
N ASN A 81 -8.43 3.12 -2.51
CA ASN A 81 -7.16 2.56 -2.94
C ASN A 81 -6.09 3.65 -2.91
N TRP A 82 -5.25 3.60 -1.89
CA TRP A 82 -4.20 4.60 -1.66
C TRP A 82 -2.82 4.02 -1.96
N GLU A 83 -1.97 4.84 -2.56
CA GLU A 83 -0.55 4.53 -2.80
C GLU A 83 0.32 5.66 -2.24
N MET A 84 1.58 5.35 -1.91
CA MET A 84 2.52 6.38 -1.47
C MET A 84 2.73 7.44 -2.56
N GLY A 85 2.52 8.70 -2.18
CA GLY A 85 2.82 9.88 -2.99
C GLY A 85 4.18 10.49 -2.66
N GLY A 86 4.72 10.23 -1.46
CA GLY A 86 6.04 10.70 -1.03
C GLY A 86 6.04 11.09 0.46
N TYR A 87 7.00 11.93 0.83
CA TYR A 87 7.15 12.50 2.17
C TYR A 87 7.40 14.00 2.01
N ALA A 88 6.85 14.82 2.92
CA ALA A 88 7.06 16.27 2.87
C ALA A 88 8.36 16.71 3.58
N LEU A 89 8.92 15.84 4.41
CA LEU A 89 10.11 16.10 5.20
C LEU A 89 11.14 14.98 5.00
N ASP A 90 12.35 15.32 4.56
CA ASP A 90 13.42 14.33 4.41
C ASP A 90 14.11 14.02 5.73
N ARG A 91 14.35 15.05 6.56
CA ARG A 91 15.14 14.97 7.80
C ARG A 91 14.90 16.19 8.69
N TYR A 92 15.08 16.03 10.01
CA TYR A 92 15.19 17.12 10.97
C TYR A 92 16.67 17.49 11.20
N ASP A 93 17.02 18.76 11.05
CA ASP A 93 18.40 19.27 11.24
C ASP A 93 18.50 20.31 12.37
N GLU A 94 17.36 20.70 12.94
CA GLU A 94 17.25 21.75 13.96
C GLU A 94 17.72 21.32 15.36
N ASP A 95 17.76 20.02 15.65
CA ASP A 95 18.16 19.52 16.97
C ASP A 95 18.91 18.17 16.86
N PRO A 96 20.13 18.05 17.43
CA PRO A 96 20.92 16.82 17.37
C PRO A 96 20.25 15.60 18.04
N ARG A 97 19.23 15.81 18.88
CA ARG A 97 18.46 14.72 19.50
C ARG A 97 17.57 13.98 18.49
N PHE A 98 17.28 14.55 17.32
CA PHE A 98 16.68 13.81 16.21
C PHE A 98 17.66 12.78 15.61
N ASP A 99 18.97 13.01 15.72
CA ASP A 99 20.02 12.04 15.42
C ASP A 99 20.38 11.13 16.59
N MET A 100 19.56 11.17 17.65
CA MET A 100 19.84 10.47 18.91
C MET A 100 21.17 10.88 19.57
N ASN A 101 21.67 12.08 19.25
CA ASN A 101 22.90 12.62 19.83
C ASN A 101 22.58 13.49 21.06
N GLY A 102 23.02 13.05 22.24
CA GLY A 102 22.80 13.77 23.49
C GLY A 102 21.36 13.70 24.04
N GLY A 103 20.50 12.83 23.49
CA GLY A 103 19.12 12.65 23.94
C GLY A 103 18.21 12.06 22.85
N THR A 104 16.88 12.11 23.07
CA THR A 104 15.88 11.62 22.11
C THR A 104 14.80 12.68 21.85
N MET A 105 14.15 12.57 20.69
CA MET A 105 12.95 13.33 20.31
C MET A 105 11.72 12.44 20.15
N TYR A 106 11.65 11.31 20.86
CA TYR A 106 10.46 10.46 20.84
C TYR A 106 9.20 11.27 21.15
N LEU A 107 8.11 10.99 20.44
CA LEU A 107 6.83 11.69 20.48
C LEU A 107 6.86 13.20 20.10
N ASN A 108 8.00 13.73 19.66
CA ASN A 108 8.14 15.09 19.13
C ASN A 108 8.32 15.05 17.60
N GLY A 109 8.47 16.22 16.97
CA GLY A 109 8.59 16.37 15.51
C GLY A 109 7.25 16.77 14.87
N SER A 110 6.93 16.19 13.72
CA SER A 110 5.73 16.48 12.94
C SER A 110 4.50 15.91 13.65
N TRP A 111 3.67 16.81 14.19
CA TRP A 111 2.32 16.50 14.68
C TRP A 111 1.30 16.74 13.55
N ALA A 112 0.04 17.03 13.90
CA ALA A 112 -1.05 17.22 12.93
C ALA A 112 -0.64 18.15 11.78
N ASN A 113 -0.55 17.58 10.58
CA ASN A 113 -0.11 18.26 9.37
C ASN A 113 -1.30 18.89 8.63
N THR A 114 -1.02 19.85 7.74
CA THR A 114 -2.00 20.36 6.78
C THR A 114 -1.41 20.46 5.38
N ILE A 115 -2.21 20.16 4.35
CA ILE A 115 -1.80 20.23 2.95
C ILE A 115 -2.80 21.05 2.12
N ARG A 116 -2.31 21.93 1.25
CA ARG A 116 -3.13 22.76 0.36
C ARG A 116 -2.47 22.87 -1.03
N HIS A 117 -3.27 23.21 -2.03
CA HIS A 117 -2.82 23.47 -3.40
C HIS A 117 -3.44 24.80 -3.88
N HIS A 118 -2.61 25.66 -4.49
CA HIS A 118 -2.97 27.01 -4.91
C HIS A 118 -2.35 27.33 -6.28
#